data_AF-A0A7S3BWI3-F1
#
_entry.id   AF-A0A7S3BWI3-F1
#
_cell.length_a   1.000
_cell.length_b   1.000
_cell.length_c   1.000
_cell.angle_alpha   90.00
_cell.angle_beta   90.00
_cell.angle_gamma   90.00
#
_symmetry.space_group_name_H-M   'P 1'
#
loop_
_entity.id
_entity.type
_entity.pdbx_description
1 polymer ?
#
loop_
_entity_poly.entity_id
_entity_poly.type
_entity_poly.pdbx_seq_one_letter_code
_entity_poly.pdbx_strand_id
1 'polypeptide(L)'
;LDSREQPARLFVYAVAASSILMTWGYSPVPAFRFSRPRDVGVTAYLVLVSAWFWLLLPAPILAPVFFADPAGAIVGKACSHFLGAANPRWFQNKTVAGSAAVLLFTFASISFQCSTAERVMISVAAALAEAVGGEYDNLCLAAVVLVAWEVTRA
;
A
#
# COMPACT_ATOMS: atom_id res chain seq x y z
N LEU A 1 -4.51 5.75 -15.16
CA LEU A 1 -5.88 5.73 -14.59
C LEU A 1 -6.21 7.15 -14.15
N ASP A 2 -7.16 7.80 -14.81
CA ASP A 2 -7.68 9.10 -14.37
C ASP A 2 -9.01 8.88 -13.64
N SER A 3 -9.15 9.39 -12.42
CA SER A 3 -10.39 9.24 -11.64
C SER A 3 -11.55 10.08 -12.18
N ARG A 4 -11.27 11.05 -13.07
CA ARG A 4 -12.30 11.88 -13.72
C ARG A 4 -12.98 11.16 -14.88
N GLU A 5 -12.33 10.15 -15.45
CA GLU A 5 -12.88 9.37 -16.53
C GLU A 5 -13.86 8.30 -16.01
N GLN A 6 -15.09 8.29 -16.54
CA GLN A 6 -16.07 7.24 -16.25
C GLN A 6 -15.55 5.80 -16.46
N PRO A 7 -14.89 5.45 -17.59
CA PRO A 7 -14.42 4.07 -17.81
C PRO A 7 -13.40 3.64 -16.76
N ALA A 8 -12.50 4.53 -16.33
CA ALA A 8 -11.53 4.24 -15.29
C ALA A 8 -12.19 3.99 -13.92
N ARG A 9 -13.22 4.76 -13.55
CA ARG A 9 -13.99 4.53 -12.32
C ARG A 9 -14.72 3.21 -12.33
N LEU A 10 -15.43 2.90 -13.42
CA LEU A 10 -16.14 1.62 -13.57
C LEU A 10 -15.16 0.44 -13.48
N PHE A 11 -13.98 0.57 -14.10
CA PHE A 11 -12.94 -0.44 -14.00
C PHE A 11 -12.47 -0.63 -12.55
N VAL A 12 -12.15 0.45 -11.83
CA VAL A 12 -11.74 0.36 -10.42
C VAL A 12 -12.81 -0.27 -9.55
N TYR A 13 -14.08 0.13 -9.71
CA TYR A 13 -15.19 -0.43 -8.93
C TYR A 13 -15.41 -1.91 -9.25
N ALA A 14 -15.31 -2.31 -10.52
CA ALA A 14 -15.41 -3.71 -10.91
C ALA A 14 -14.27 -4.55 -10.31
N VAL A 15 -13.03 -4.05 -10.36
CA VAL A 15 -11.87 -4.71 -9.75
C VAL A 15 -12.00 -4.79 -8.23
N ALA A 16 -12.42 -3.71 -7.57
CA ALA A 16 -12.61 -3.68 -6.13
C ALA A 16 -13.72 -4.63 -5.67
N ALA A 17 -14.89 -4.58 -6.31
CA ALA A 17 -16.01 -5.46 -5.98
C ALA A 17 -15.66 -6.94 -6.20
N SER A 18 -15.10 -7.28 -7.37
CA SER A 18 -14.69 -8.66 -7.66
C SER A 18 -13.60 -9.16 -6.70
N SER A 19 -12.61 -8.32 -6.37
CA SER A 19 -11.55 -8.66 -5.42
C SER A 19 -12.10 -8.89 -4.00
N ILE A 20 -13.03 -8.05 -3.52
CA ILE A 20 -13.68 -8.25 -2.22
C ILE A 20 -14.48 -9.56 -2.22
N LEU A 21 -15.27 -9.82 -3.27
CA LEU A 21 -16.03 -11.08 -3.39
C LEU A 21 -15.10 -12.31 -3.35
N MET A 22 -13.93 -12.22 -4.00
CA MET A 22 -12.90 -13.27 -3.95
C MET A 22 -12.29 -13.43 -2.55
N THR A 23 -11.91 -12.32 -1.90
CA THR A 23 -11.34 -12.34 -0.54
C THR A 23 -12.27 -12.98 0.49
N TRP A 24 -13.59 -12.80 0.33
CA TRP A 24 -14.59 -13.34 1.25
C TRP A 24 -15.15 -14.71 0.86
N GLY A 25 -14.68 -15.30 -0.25
CA GLY A 25 -15.09 -16.64 -0.69
C GLY A 25 -16.46 -16.72 -1.34
N TYR A 26 -17.00 -15.57 -1.80
CA TYR A 26 -18.24 -15.52 -2.58
C TYR A 26 -18.01 -15.69 -4.08
N SER A 27 -16.74 -15.65 -4.53
CA SER A 27 -16.36 -15.89 -5.92
C SER A 27 -16.02 -17.37 -6.16
N PRO A 28 -16.35 -17.93 -7.33
CA PRO A 28 -15.87 -19.25 -7.74
C PRO A 28 -14.36 -19.28 -8.02
N VAL A 29 -13.68 -18.13 -8.08
CA VAL A 29 -12.25 -18.00 -8.34
C VAL A 29 -11.48 -18.03 -7.01
N PRO A 30 -10.36 -18.78 -6.91
CA PRO A 30 -9.56 -18.83 -5.70
C PRO A 30 -9.03 -17.44 -5.29
N ALA A 31 -8.89 -17.22 -3.99
CA ALA A 31 -8.37 -15.98 -3.41
C ALA A 31 -6.95 -15.64 -3.91
N PHE A 32 -6.56 -14.37 -3.81
CA PHE A 32 -5.22 -13.94 -4.20
C PHE A 32 -4.15 -14.68 -3.39
N ARG A 33 -3.04 -15.02 -4.06
CA ARG A 33 -1.90 -15.74 -3.48
C ARG A 33 -1.30 -15.05 -2.24
N PHE A 34 -1.52 -13.74 -2.11
CA PHE A 34 -1.03 -12.91 -1.02
C PHE A 34 -2.11 -12.51 0.00
N SER A 35 -3.39 -12.81 -0.24
CA SER A 35 -4.48 -12.51 0.70
C SER A 35 -4.81 -13.72 1.56
N ARG A 36 -5.14 -13.50 2.82
CA ARG A 36 -5.75 -14.55 3.66
C ARG A 36 -7.24 -14.68 3.34
N PRO A 37 -7.89 -15.83 3.62
CA PRO A 37 -9.35 -15.89 3.61
C PRO A 37 -9.90 -14.82 4.56
N ARG A 38 -10.85 -13.98 4.08
CA ARG A 38 -11.44 -12.86 4.83
C ARG A 38 -10.44 -11.80 5.28
N ASP A 39 -9.49 -11.47 4.40
CA ASP A 39 -8.51 -10.41 4.63
C ASP A 39 -9.17 -9.02 4.77
N VAL A 40 -9.25 -8.54 6.01
CA VAL A 40 -9.85 -7.24 6.33
C VAL A 40 -8.97 -6.09 5.81
N GLY A 41 -7.64 -6.28 5.80
CA GLY A 41 -6.69 -5.29 5.29
C GLY A 41 -6.91 -5.01 3.80
N VAL A 42 -6.96 -6.07 3.00
CA VAL A 42 -7.27 -5.97 1.55
C VAL A 42 -8.64 -5.34 1.33
N THR A 43 -9.64 -5.71 2.13
CA THR A 43 -11.00 -5.15 2.01
C THR A 43 -10.98 -3.64 2.28
N ALA A 44 -10.38 -3.21 3.38
CA ALA A 44 -10.34 -1.81 3.76
C ALA A 44 -9.53 -0.96 2.77
N TYR A 45 -8.43 -1.50 2.25
CA TYR A 45 -7.65 -0.89 1.19
C TYR A 45 -8.47 -0.68 -0.10
N LEU A 46 -9.23 -1.70 -0.55
CA LEU A 46 -10.08 -1.59 -1.74
C LEU A 46 -11.23 -0.60 -1.54
N VAL A 47 -11.79 -0.51 -0.33
CA VAL A 47 -12.78 0.51 0.04
C VAL A 47 -12.15 1.90 -0.02
N LEU A 48 -10.94 2.08 0.51
CA LEU A 48 -10.21 3.35 0.44
C LEU A 48 -9.97 3.79 -1.01
N VAL A 49 -9.49 2.89 -1.87
CA VAL A 49 -9.27 3.18 -3.30
C VAL A 49 -10.58 3.52 -4.00
N SER A 50 -11.66 2.79 -3.71
CA SER A 50 -12.98 3.06 -4.28
C SER A 50 -13.51 4.43 -3.84
N ALA A 51 -13.37 4.77 -2.56
CA ALA A 51 -13.73 6.09 -2.04
C ALA A 51 -12.91 7.21 -2.70
N TRP A 52 -11.61 6.98 -2.94
CA TRP A 52 -10.74 7.94 -3.63
C TRP A 52 -11.22 8.27 -5.05
N PHE A 53 -11.62 7.23 -5.80
CA PHE A 53 -12.17 7.39 -7.15
C PHE A 53 -13.58 7.99 -7.15
N TRP A 54 -14.38 7.71 -6.11
CA TRP A 54 -15.67 8.36 -5.91
C TRP A 54 -15.53 9.87 -5.71
N LEU A 55 -14.53 10.29 -4.94
CA LEU A 55 -14.21 11.70 -4.68
C LEU A 55 -13.46 12.40 -5.83
N LEU A 56 -13.21 11.71 -6.95
CA LEU A 56 -12.51 12.25 -8.13
C LEU A 56 -11.10 12.78 -7.81
N LEU A 57 -10.43 12.16 -6.83
CA LEU A 57 -9.11 12.56 -6.37
C LEU A 57 -8.00 11.96 -7.26
N PRO A 58 -6.85 12.65 -7.40
CA PRO A 58 -5.78 12.19 -8.29
C PRO A 58 -5.19 10.86 -7.81
N ALA A 59 -5.29 9.82 -8.65
CA ALA A 59 -4.77 8.49 -8.38
C ALA A 59 -3.25 8.43 -8.09
N PRO A 60 -2.39 9.26 -8.72
CA PRO A 60 -0.94 9.22 -8.45
C PRO A 60 -0.56 9.43 -6.98
N ILE A 61 -1.40 10.14 -6.20
CA ILE A 61 -1.15 10.37 -4.77
C ILE A 61 -1.09 9.06 -3.98
N LEU A 62 -1.85 8.04 -4.40
CA LEU A 62 -1.87 6.72 -3.76
C LEU A 62 -0.76 5.78 -4.27
N ALA A 63 0.12 6.23 -5.19
CA ALA A 63 1.20 5.42 -5.75
C ALA A 63 2.05 4.71 -4.67
N PRO A 64 2.45 5.35 -3.55
CA PRO A 64 3.17 4.66 -2.49
C PRO A 64 2.43 3.46 -1.92
N VAL A 65 1.10 3.53 -1.77
CA VAL A 65 0.31 2.41 -1.25
C VAL A 65 0.31 1.24 -2.23
N PHE A 66 0.26 1.51 -3.53
CA PHE A 66 0.26 0.48 -4.57
C PHE A 66 1.60 -0.26 -4.71
N PHE A 67 2.73 0.41 -4.40
CA PHE A 67 4.06 -0.13 -4.67
C PHE A 67 4.83 -0.53 -3.42
N ALA A 68 4.75 0.24 -2.35
CA ALA A 68 5.64 0.08 -1.20
C ALA A 68 5.36 -1.21 -0.41
N ASP A 69 4.10 -1.54 -0.16
CA ASP A 69 3.72 -2.76 0.57
C ASP A 69 4.06 -4.05 -0.20
N PRO A 70 3.64 -4.22 -1.48
CA PRO A 70 4.07 -5.37 -2.28
C PRO A 70 5.58 -5.47 -2.41
N ALA A 71 6.29 -4.34 -2.56
CA ALA A 71 7.75 -4.34 -2.60
C ALA A 71 8.35 -4.81 -1.27
N GLY A 72 7.83 -4.35 -0.13
CA GLY A 72 8.24 -4.77 1.20
C GLY A 72 8.11 -6.28 1.40
N ALA A 73 6.95 -6.84 1.03
CA ALA A 73 6.69 -8.28 1.12
C ALA A 73 7.59 -9.11 0.19
N ILE A 74 7.75 -8.70 -1.06
CA ILE A 74 8.54 -9.41 -2.07
C ILE A 74 10.03 -9.35 -1.74
N VAL A 75 10.57 -8.15 -1.51
CA VAL A 75 12.00 -7.94 -1.21
C VAL A 75 12.35 -8.57 0.14
N GLY A 76 11.52 -8.36 1.16
CA GLY A 76 11.73 -8.98 2.48
C GLY A 76 11.82 -10.50 2.39
N LYS A 77 10.88 -11.14 1.68
CA LYS A 77 10.88 -12.60 1.50
C LYS A 77 12.07 -13.10 0.67
N ALA A 78 12.39 -12.40 -0.43
CA ALA A 78 13.53 -12.75 -1.28
C ALA A 78 14.85 -12.62 -0.50
N CYS A 79 15.07 -11.51 0.20
CA CYS A 79 16.26 -11.31 1.01
C CYS A 79 16.36 -12.31 2.17
N SER A 80 15.25 -12.67 2.83
CA SER A 80 15.27 -13.75 3.84
C SER A 80 15.64 -15.11 3.25
N HIS A 81 15.26 -15.39 2.00
CA HIS A 81 15.64 -16.62 1.31
C HIS A 81 17.14 -16.64 0.95
N PHE A 82 17.70 -15.54 0.45
CA PHE A 82 19.09 -15.49 0.00
C PHE A 82 20.12 -15.18 1.10
N LEU A 83 19.77 -14.33 2.06
CA LEU A 83 20.68 -13.80 3.07
C LEU A 83 20.49 -14.46 4.45
N GLY A 84 19.39 -15.20 4.65
CA GLY A 84 19.10 -15.89 5.91
C GLY A 84 19.17 -14.94 7.11
N ALA A 85 20.10 -15.24 8.04
CA ALA A 85 20.29 -14.47 9.27
C ALA A 85 20.74 -13.01 9.05
N ALA A 86 21.30 -12.68 7.89
CA ALA A 86 21.70 -11.30 7.57
C ALA A 86 20.51 -10.38 7.20
N ASN A 87 19.29 -10.92 7.05
CA ASN A 87 18.05 -10.13 6.98
C ASN A 87 17.20 -10.35 8.25
N PRO A 88 17.60 -9.77 9.40
CA PRO A 88 16.90 -9.99 10.65
C PRO A 88 15.49 -9.40 10.60
N ARG A 89 14.59 -10.02 11.37
CA ARG A 89 13.31 -9.42 11.73
C ARG A 89 13.57 -8.36 12.80
N TRP A 90 12.93 -7.19 12.66
CA TRP A 90 13.10 -6.09 13.61
C TRP A 90 11.79 -5.76 14.34
N PHE A 91 10.64 -6.02 13.71
CA PHE A 91 9.32 -5.85 14.34
C PHE A 91 8.38 -6.97 13.88
N GLN A 92 7.98 -7.83 14.82
CA GLN A 92 7.16 -9.02 14.52
C GLN A 92 7.71 -9.83 13.33
N ASN A 93 6.99 -9.87 12.21
CA ASN A 93 7.37 -10.58 10.98
C ASN A 93 8.05 -9.68 9.94
N LYS A 94 8.19 -8.37 10.21
CA LYS A 94 8.79 -7.40 9.30
C LYS A 94 10.31 -7.48 9.37
N THR A 95 10.95 -7.55 8.21
CA THR A 95 12.41 -7.70 8.07
C THR A 95 13.05 -6.37 7.69
N VAL A 96 14.33 -6.19 8.02
CA VAL A 96 15.05 -4.94 7.71
C VAL A 96 15.03 -4.64 6.21
N ALA A 97 15.27 -5.65 5.36
CA ALA A 97 15.22 -5.47 3.91
C ALA A 97 13.81 -5.14 3.37
N GLY A 98 12.76 -5.64 4.04
CA GLY A 98 11.38 -5.37 3.65
C GLY A 98 11.01 -3.92 3.94
N SER A 99 11.29 -3.44 5.16
CA SER A 99 11.03 -2.04 5.53
C SER A 99 11.93 -1.06 4.77
N ALA A 100 13.16 -1.44 4.42
CA ALA A 100 14.01 -0.67 3.51
C ALA A 100 13.39 -0.55 2.12
N ALA A 101 12.79 -1.63 1.59
CA ALA A 101 12.06 -1.56 0.33
C ALA A 101 10.82 -0.66 0.43
N VAL A 102 10.01 -0.77 1.50
CA VAL A 102 8.86 0.13 1.73
C VAL A 102 9.33 1.60 1.71
N LEU A 103 10.42 1.92 2.40
CA LEU A 103 11.00 3.26 2.42
C LEU A 103 11.40 3.71 1.01
N LEU A 104 12.20 2.92 0.28
CA LEU A 104 12.71 3.29 -1.03
C LEU A 104 11.60 3.44 -2.07
N PHE A 105 10.63 2.53 -2.08
CA PHE A 105 9.50 2.58 -2.99
C PHE A 105 8.56 3.71 -2.64
N THR A 106 8.31 3.99 -1.35
CA THR A 106 7.56 5.20 -0.95
C THR A 106 8.27 6.46 -1.43
N PHE A 107 9.58 6.56 -1.19
CA PHE A 107 10.38 7.71 -1.61
C PHE A 107 10.31 7.92 -3.12
N ALA A 108 10.44 6.85 -3.90
CA ALA A 108 10.41 6.91 -5.36
C ALA A 108 9.01 7.21 -5.93
N SER A 109 7.95 6.77 -5.26
CA SER A 109 6.57 6.84 -5.76
C SER A 109 5.77 8.04 -5.28
N ILE A 110 6.25 8.82 -4.30
CA ILE A 110 5.63 10.12 -3.95
C ILE A 110 5.58 11.00 -5.20
N SER A 111 4.37 11.33 -5.63
CA SER A 111 4.10 12.06 -6.86
C SER A 111 3.71 13.53 -6.65
N PHE A 112 3.47 13.93 -5.40
CA PHE A 112 3.13 15.32 -5.05
C PHE A 112 4.39 16.14 -4.73
N GLN A 113 4.21 17.46 -4.73
CA GLN A 113 5.29 18.40 -4.44
C GLN A 113 5.63 18.33 -2.95
N CYS A 114 6.89 18.06 -2.66
CA CYS A 114 7.49 18.12 -1.33
C CYS A 114 9.01 18.28 -1.52
N SER A 115 9.67 18.89 -0.55
CA SER A 115 11.13 18.92 -0.47
C SER A 115 11.71 17.51 -0.33
N THR A 116 12.99 17.35 -0.64
CA THR A 116 13.70 16.07 -0.44
C THR A 116 13.67 15.65 1.03
N ALA A 117 13.77 16.61 1.96
CA ALA A 117 13.72 16.33 3.39
C ALA A 117 12.35 15.78 3.81
N GLU A 118 11.25 16.42 3.39
CA GLU A 118 9.89 15.92 3.61
C GLU A 118 9.70 14.54 2.99
N ARG A 119 10.18 14.33 1.76
CA ARG A 119 10.11 13.02 1.09
C ARG A 119 10.76 11.92 1.91
N VAL A 120 11.94 12.17 2.50
CA VAL A 120 12.61 11.23 3.41
C VAL A 120 11.77 11.01 4.67
N MET A 121 11.28 12.08 5.31
CA MET A 121 10.47 11.97 6.53
C MET A 121 9.19 11.16 6.30
N ILE A 122 8.47 11.42 5.20
CA ILE A 122 7.26 10.70 4.81
C ILE A 122 7.58 9.22 4.58
N SER A 123 8.69 8.92 3.89
CA SER A 123 9.08 7.54 3.57
C SER A 123 9.49 6.75 4.82
N VAL A 124 10.17 7.40 5.77
CA VAL A 124 10.49 6.81 7.07
C VAL A 124 9.22 6.58 7.88
N ALA A 125 8.35 7.58 7.97
CA ALA A 125 7.07 7.46 8.68
C ALA A 125 6.18 6.36 8.08
N ALA A 126 6.15 6.23 6.75
CA ALA A 126 5.41 5.20 6.04
C ALA A 126 5.95 3.79 6.35
N ALA A 127 7.27 3.60 6.35
CA ALA A 127 7.89 2.33 6.70
C ALA A 127 7.63 1.94 8.17
N LEU A 128 7.60 2.91 9.09
CA LEU A 128 7.23 2.68 10.49
C LEU A 128 5.74 2.35 10.64
N ALA A 129 4.87 3.07 9.93
CA ALA A 129 3.43 2.87 9.96
C ALA A 129 3.03 1.50 9.38
N GLU A 130 3.67 1.08 8.29
CA GLU A 130 3.53 -0.26 7.71
C GLU A 130 3.94 -1.34 8.71
N ALA A 131 5.02 -1.12 9.45
CA ALA A 131 5.49 -2.10 10.43
C ALA A 131 4.53 -2.26 11.61
N VAL A 132 3.97 -1.15 12.11
CA VAL A 132 3.06 -1.12 13.26
C VAL A 132 1.63 -1.50 12.87
N GLY A 133 1.22 -1.27 11.61
CA GLY A 133 -0.16 -1.40 11.17
C GLY A 133 -0.74 -2.82 11.18
N GLY A 134 0.10 -3.86 11.31
CA GLY A 134 -0.36 -5.24 11.42
C GLY A 134 -1.19 -5.67 10.21
N GLU A 135 -2.46 -6.03 10.41
CA GLU A 135 -3.38 -6.39 9.33
C GLU A 135 -3.93 -5.16 8.55
N TYR A 136 -3.69 -3.95 9.05
CA TYR A 136 -4.10 -2.68 8.44
C TYR A 136 -2.89 -1.87 7.94
N ASP A 137 -1.75 -2.53 7.70
CA ASP A 137 -0.51 -1.90 7.25
C ASP A 137 -0.69 -0.97 6.04
N ASN A 138 -1.45 -1.41 5.04
CA ASN A 138 -1.82 -0.59 3.87
C ASN A 138 -2.63 0.66 4.22
N LEU A 139 -3.53 0.61 5.21
CA LEU A 139 -4.26 1.79 5.67
C LEU A 139 -3.36 2.73 6.47
N CYS A 140 -2.50 2.20 7.32
CA CYS A 140 -1.55 3.00 8.10
C CYS A 140 -0.57 3.74 7.18
N LEU A 141 -0.04 3.05 6.16
CA LEU A 141 0.78 3.66 5.13
C LEU A 141 0.00 4.72 4.35
N ALA A 142 -1.23 4.41 3.92
CA ALA A 142 -2.09 5.37 3.23
C ALA A 142 -2.34 6.61 4.11
N ALA A 143 -2.63 6.46 5.39
CA ALA A 143 -2.86 7.58 6.30
C ALA A 143 -1.65 8.52 6.37
N VAL A 144 -0.42 7.99 6.46
CA VAL A 144 0.80 8.80 6.44
C VAL A 144 0.91 9.59 5.13
N VAL A 145 0.71 8.93 3.99
CA VAL A 145 0.84 9.56 2.66
C VAL A 145 -0.23 10.64 2.47
N LEU A 146 -1.47 10.38 2.90
CA LEU A 146 -2.58 11.31 2.75
C LEU A 146 -2.46 12.53 3.67
N VAL A 147 -2.04 12.33 4.93
CA VAL A 147 -1.75 13.44 5.85
C VAL A 147 -0.60 14.27 5.32
N ALA A 148 0.46 13.64 4.84
CA ALA A 148 1.58 14.35 4.25
C ALA A 148 1.16 15.17 3.02
N TRP A 149 0.36 14.58 2.13
CA TRP A 149 -0.17 15.28 0.97
C TRP A 149 -0.98 16.52 1.35
N GLU A 150 -1.84 16.43 2.37
CA GLU A 150 -2.63 17.57 2.82
C GLU A 150 -1.75 18.66 3.47
N VAL A 151 -0.76 18.27 4.28
CA VAL A 151 0.16 19.20 4.94
C VAL A 151 1.08 19.91 3.95
N THR A 152 1.60 19.21 2.94
CA THR A 152 2.49 19.83 1.93
C THR A 152 1.71 20.58 0.85
N ARG A 153 0.38 20.48 0.83
CA ARG A 153 -0.50 21.24 -0.06
C ARG A 153 -0.90 22.60 0.52
N ALA A 154 -0.85 22.74 1.84
CA ALA A 154 -1.13 23.98 2.57
C ALA A 154 0.03 24.98 2.44
#